data_AF-A0A6B3G8D5-F1
#
_entry.id   AF-A0A6B3G8D5-F1
#
_cell.length_a   1.000
_cell.length_b   1.000
_cell.length_c   1.000
_cell.angle_alpha   90.00
_cell.angle_beta   90.00
_cell.angle_gamma   90.00
#
_symmetry.space_group_name_H-M   'P 1'
#
loop_
_entity.id
_entity.type
_entity.pdbx_description
1 polymer ?
#
loop_
_entity_poly.entity_id
_entity_poly.type
_entity_poly.pdbx_seq_one_letter_code
_entity_poly.pdbx_strand_id
1 'polypeptide(L)'
;MNPTVSSRPGYDQALVARLWNYASVLRDNGIAGLELIDQLSSLIVIKRAHEQRQRPLNGQDILGFDAWAQLTSTERDHLIPAYERILGLLAARPGTLGLLFRRAQNRIPDAALLHRLIVDVVDGYQWSSAGIGDVFEALLARMSTDAKTGAGQYFTPRPLIEAIVQCVQPGINDTVADPACGTGGFLIKAFDYLVDHFPSGVTEAQRKRLDQGAFFGVELVDATARLATTNLVLHGVTRADETPPCITVGDALVRPPGRRATLVLTTPPFGRSSISEETYREDFWTLTTNRQLNFLQHVHSLLETDGR
;
A
#
# COMPACT_ATOMS: atom_id res chain seq x y z
N MET A 1 28.32 12.77 17.91
CA MET A 1 28.63 12.58 16.48
C MET A 1 27.30 12.34 15.79
N ASN A 2 26.82 13.29 14.98
CA ASN A 2 25.61 13.08 14.18
C ASN A 2 25.92 12.01 13.14
N PRO A 3 25.20 10.88 13.10
CA PRO A 3 25.27 10.01 11.94
C PRO A 3 24.66 10.81 10.79
N THR A 4 25.46 10.98 9.74
CA THR A 4 24.99 11.49 8.45
C THR A 4 23.86 10.60 7.99
N VAL A 5 22.62 11.10 8.04
CA VAL A 5 21.46 10.48 7.39
C VAL A 5 21.86 10.27 5.94
N SER A 6 21.99 9.01 5.54
CA SER A 6 22.21 8.64 4.15
C SER A 6 20.97 9.10 3.38
N SER A 7 21.05 10.27 2.73
CA SER A 7 19.98 10.70 1.84
C SER A 7 19.90 9.69 0.71
N ARG A 8 18.81 8.93 0.64
CA ARG A 8 18.50 8.08 -0.51
C ARG A 8 18.72 8.89 -1.80
N PRO A 9 19.34 8.31 -2.85
CA PRO A 9 19.40 8.97 -4.14
C PRO A 9 17.98 9.39 -4.55
N GLY A 10 17.84 10.61 -5.09
CA GLY A 10 16.54 11.11 -5.52
C GLY A 10 15.85 10.12 -6.47
N TYR A 11 14.54 9.94 -6.31
CA TYR A 11 13.74 9.07 -7.16
C TYR A 11 13.57 9.66 -8.57
N ASP A 12 13.23 8.82 -9.55
CA ASP A 12 13.09 9.22 -10.96
C ASP A 12 11.91 10.19 -11.16
N GLN A 13 12.21 11.48 -11.16
CA GLN A 13 11.23 12.54 -11.39
C GLN A 13 10.65 12.52 -12.81
N ALA A 14 11.41 12.03 -13.80
CA ALA A 14 10.93 11.92 -15.18
C ALA A 14 9.87 10.83 -15.31
N LEU A 15 10.03 9.71 -14.59
CA LEU A 15 8.99 8.68 -14.49
C LEU A 15 7.73 9.23 -13.81
N VAL A 16 7.86 9.93 -12.67
CA VAL A 16 6.71 10.56 -11.99
C VAL A 16 5.98 11.52 -12.95
N ALA A 17 6.70 12.34 -13.69
CA ALA A 17 6.12 13.25 -14.68
C ALA A 17 5.41 12.51 -15.82
N ARG A 18 5.99 11.41 -16.33
CA ARG A 18 5.37 10.59 -17.38
C ARG A 18 4.06 9.95 -16.91
N LEU A 19 4.07 9.33 -15.73
CA LEU A 19 2.90 8.71 -15.12
C LEU A 19 1.81 9.76 -14.84
N TRP A 20 2.21 10.95 -14.37
CA TRP A 20 1.28 12.06 -14.16
C TRP A 20 0.68 12.62 -15.46
N ASN A 21 1.46 12.74 -16.53
CA ASN A 21 0.97 13.21 -17.81
C ASN A 21 -0.05 12.23 -18.39
N TYR A 22 0.25 10.94 -18.31
CA TYR A 22 -0.71 9.90 -18.68
C TYR A 22 -1.97 9.95 -17.79
N ALA A 23 -1.79 10.20 -16.50
CA ALA A 23 -2.90 10.39 -15.57
C ALA A 23 -3.81 11.55 -15.92
N SER A 24 -3.23 12.64 -16.42
CA SER A 24 -3.98 13.79 -16.87
C SER A 24 -4.80 13.45 -18.12
N VAL A 25 -4.21 12.75 -19.10
CA VAL A 25 -4.92 12.29 -20.31
C VAL A 25 -6.13 11.41 -19.97
N LEU A 26 -5.97 10.45 -19.05
CA LEU A 26 -7.09 9.59 -18.65
C LEU A 26 -8.18 10.33 -17.88
N ARG A 27 -7.81 11.34 -17.11
CA ARG A 27 -8.77 12.20 -16.43
C ARG A 27 -9.60 13.03 -17.41
N ASP A 28 -8.98 13.53 -18.47
CA ASP A 28 -9.69 14.21 -19.56
C ASP A 28 -10.71 13.28 -20.26
N ASN A 29 -10.53 11.96 -20.14
CA ASN A 29 -11.47 10.94 -20.59
C ASN A 29 -12.45 10.48 -19.50
N GLY A 30 -12.57 11.23 -18.39
CA GLY A 30 -13.58 11.01 -17.34
C GLY A 30 -13.20 10.01 -16.25
N ILE A 31 -11.96 9.51 -16.23
CA ILE A 31 -11.50 8.55 -15.20
C ILE A 31 -11.04 9.31 -13.95
N ALA A 32 -11.53 8.91 -12.77
CA ALA A 32 -11.14 9.56 -11.53
C ALA A 32 -9.67 9.25 -11.17
N GLY A 33 -9.00 10.19 -10.50
CA GLY A 33 -7.58 10.04 -10.16
C GLY A 33 -7.26 8.77 -9.38
N LEU A 34 -7.98 8.49 -8.28
CA LEU A 34 -7.70 7.30 -7.47
C LEU A 34 -7.90 5.98 -8.25
N GLU A 35 -8.89 5.94 -9.15
CA GLU A 35 -9.13 4.78 -10.00
C GLU A 35 -7.94 4.49 -10.91
N LEU A 36 -7.28 5.53 -11.40
CA LEU A 36 -6.07 5.37 -12.18
C LEU A 36 -4.92 4.80 -11.38
N ILE A 37 -4.63 5.32 -10.18
CA ILE A 37 -3.52 4.77 -9.38
C ILE A 37 -3.78 3.29 -9.13
N ASP A 38 -5.03 2.92 -8.89
CA ASP A 38 -5.43 1.53 -8.71
C ASP A 38 -5.17 0.67 -9.97
N GLN A 39 -5.48 1.19 -11.17
CA GLN A 39 -5.12 0.50 -12.43
C GLN A 39 -3.61 0.38 -12.61
N LEU A 40 -2.88 1.47 -12.37
CA LEU A 40 -1.44 1.51 -12.49
C LEU A 40 -0.79 0.55 -11.48
N SER A 41 -1.28 0.51 -10.24
CA SER A 41 -0.82 -0.39 -9.18
C SER A 41 -0.92 -1.84 -9.61
N SER A 42 -2.07 -2.23 -10.16
CA SER A 42 -2.32 -3.57 -10.67
C SER A 42 -1.31 -3.94 -11.76
N LEU A 43 -1.09 -3.07 -12.73
CA LEU A 43 -0.15 -3.30 -13.83
C LEU A 43 1.32 -3.32 -13.37
N ILE A 44 1.71 -2.45 -12.43
CA ILE A 44 3.06 -2.43 -11.85
C ILE A 44 3.36 -3.76 -11.17
N VAL A 45 2.42 -4.27 -10.36
CA VAL A 45 2.59 -5.56 -9.67
C VAL A 45 2.76 -6.69 -10.69
N ILE A 46 1.93 -6.71 -11.74
CA ILE A 46 2.01 -7.72 -12.81
C ILE A 46 3.35 -7.62 -13.55
N LYS A 47 3.77 -6.41 -13.95
CA LYS A 47 5.04 -6.16 -14.65
C LYS A 47 6.24 -6.56 -13.80
N ARG A 48 6.25 -6.20 -12.52
CA ARG A 48 7.33 -6.55 -11.59
C ARG A 48 7.45 -8.05 -11.40
N ALA A 49 6.32 -8.76 -11.31
CA ALA A 49 6.33 -10.22 -11.23
C ALA A 49 6.88 -10.87 -12.52
N HIS A 50 6.56 -10.32 -13.69
CA HIS A 50 7.16 -10.74 -14.95
C HIS A 50 8.68 -10.52 -14.97
N GLU A 51 9.15 -9.33 -14.58
CA GLU A 51 10.59 -9.05 -14.48
C GLU A 51 11.30 -10.01 -13.52
N GLN A 52 10.68 -10.33 -12.38
CA GLN A 52 11.22 -11.28 -11.41
C GLN A 52 11.26 -12.71 -11.96
N ARG A 53 10.26 -13.11 -12.74
CA ARG A 53 10.23 -14.40 -13.46
C ARG A 53 11.37 -14.52 -14.47
N GLN A 54 11.69 -13.44 -15.18
CA GLN A 54 12.69 -13.40 -16.26
C GLN A 54 14.14 -13.21 -15.76
N ARG A 55 14.37 -13.14 -14.44
CA ARG A 55 15.73 -12.99 -13.91
C ARG A 55 16.58 -14.22 -14.25
N PRO A 56 17.80 -14.04 -14.78
CA PRO A 56 18.65 -15.17 -15.18
C PRO A 56 19.12 -16.01 -13.99
N LEU A 57 19.20 -15.40 -12.81
CA LEU A 57 19.57 -16.06 -11.56
C LEU A 57 18.47 -15.83 -10.52
N ASN A 58 18.05 -16.90 -9.83
CA ASN A 58 17.03 -16.88 -8.78
C ASN A 58 15.68 -16.25 -9.22
N GLY A 59 15.30 -16.45 -10.47
CA GLY A 59 13.97 -16.06 -10.96
C GLY A 59 12.87 -16.77 -10.18
N GLN A 60 11.78 -16.05 -9.89
CA GLN A 60 10.65 -16.57 -9.12
C GLN A 60 9.34 -16.29 -9.84
N ASP A 61 8.48 -17.31 -9.91
CA ASP A 61 7.12 -17.18 -10.44
C ASP A 61 6.14 -16.85 -9.32
N ILE A 62 5.94 -15.56 -9.06
CA ILE A 62 5.06 -15.06 -8.01
C ILE A 62 3.57 -15.27 -8.35
N LEU A 63 3.20 -15.09 -9.62
CA LEU A 63 1.80 -15.15 -10.03
C LEU A 63 1.34 -16.57 -10.35
N GLY A 64 2.26 -17.47 -10.73
CA GLY A 64 1.98 -18.83 -11.20
C GLY A 64 1.74 -18.94 -12.71
N PHE A 65 1.76 -17.81 -13.42
CA PHE A 65 1.66 -17.70 -14.87
C PHE A 65 2.18 -16.32 -15.32
N ASP A 66 2.57 -16.21 -16.60
CA ASP A 66 3.08 -14.95 -17.14
C ASP A 66 1.94 -14.03 -17.60
N ALA A 67 1.31 -13.37 -16.63
CA ALA A 67 0.21 -12.43 -16.87
C ALA A 67 0.63 -11.24 -17.75
N TRP A 68 1.86 -10.75 -17.59
CA TRP A 68 2.35 -9.61 -18.39
C TRP A 68 2.51 -10.01 -19.85
N ALA A 69 3.14 -11.15 -20.13
CA ALA A 69 3.29 -11.65 -21.50
C ALA A 69 1.92 -11.89 -22.17
N GLN A 70 0.91 -12.35 -21.42
CA GLN A 70 -0.46 -12.45 -21.94
C GLN A 70 -1.01 -11.07 -22.34
N LEU A 71 -0.87 -10.06 -21.48
CA LEU A 71 -1.37 -8.71 -21.77
C LEU A 71 -0.70 -8.08 -22.99
N THR A 72 0.62 -8.21 -23.13
CA THR A 72 1.37 -7.60 -24.24
C THR A 72 1.22 -8.32 -25.57
N SER A 73 0.91 -9.63 -25.56
CA SER A 73 0.66 -10.42 -26.78
C SER A 73 -0.81 -10.47 -27.21
N THR A 74 -1.74 -10.02 -26.36
CA THR A 74 -3.16 -10.00 -26.69
C THR A 74 -3.48 -8.88 -27.69
N GLU A 75 -4.20 -9.22 -28.75
CA GLU A 75 -4.70 -8.24 -29.73
C GLU A 75 -5.60 -7.19 -29.06
N ARG A 76 -5.54 -5.95 -29.56
CA ARG A 76 -6.20 -4.80 -28.93
C ARG A 76 -7.69 -5.03 -28.66
N ASP A 77 -8.42 -5.64 -29.60
CA ASP A 77 -9.87 -5.87 -29.48
C ASP A 77 -10.24 -6.87 -28.37
N HIS A 78 -9.28 -7.69 -27.92
CA HIS A 78 -9.45 -8.70 -26.87
C HIS A 78 -8.75 -8.31 -25.55
N LEU A 79 -8.10 -7.14 -25.51
CA LEU A 79 -7.25 -6.73 -24.39
C LEU A 79 -8.04 -6.48 -23.09
N ILE A 80 -9.19 -5.82 -23.18
CA ILE A 80 -10.04 -5.55 -22.01
C ILE A 80 -10.53 -6.85 -21.37
N PRO A 81 -11.16 -7.79 -22.11
CA PRO A 81 -11.56 -9.09 -21.56
C PRO A 81 -10.39 -9.88 -20.97
N ALA A 82 -9.21 -9.84 -21.61
CA ALA A 82 -8.02 -10.51 -21.10
C ALA A 82 -7.56 -9.91 -19.76
N TYR A 83 -7.52 -8.59 -19.65
CA TYR A 83 -7.13 -7.88 -18.44
C TYR A 83 -8.10 -8.14 -17.29
N GLU A 84 -9.42 -8.04 -17.52
CA GLU A 84 -10.43 -8.32 -16.51
C GLU A 84 -10.38 -9.77 -16.00
N ARG A 85 -10.16 -10.72 -16.92
CA ARG A 85 -9.94 -12.13 -16.55
C ARG A 85 -8.71 -12.30 -15.66
N ILE A 86 -7.59 -11.65 -16.00
CA ILE A 86 -6.36 -11.70 -15.20
C ILE A 86 -6.60 -11.12 -13.81
N LEU A 87 -7.25 -9.96 -13.70
CA LEU A 87 -7.62 -9.37 -12.40
C LEU A 87 -8.44 -10.34 -11.56
N GLY A 88 -9.45 -11.00 -12.15
CA GLY A 88 -10.26 -12.00 -11.47
C GLY A 88 -9.47 -13.21 -10.98
N LEU A 89 -8.57 -13.75 -11.80
CA LEU A 89 -7.70 -14.87 -11.44
C LEU A 89 -6.76 -14.52 -10.28
N LEU A 90 -6.19 -13.31 -10.29
CA LEU A 90 -5.29 -12.84 -9.26
C LEU A 90 -6.03 -12.50 -7.95
N ALA A 91 -7.22 -11.92 -8.05
CA ALA A 91 -8.08 -11.62 -6.90
C ALA A 91 -8.52 -12.88 -6.13
N ALA A 92 -8.59 -14.03 -6.82
CA ALA A 92 -8.94 -15.32 -6.22
C ALA A 92 -7.76 -15.99 -5.49
N ARG A 93 -6.55 -15.44 -5.57
CA ARG A 93 -5.37 -15.99 -4.88
C ARG A 93 -5.47 -15.76 -3.37
N PRO A 94 -4.83 -16.59 -2.53
CA PRO A 94 -4.73 -16.33 -1.10
C PRO A 94 -3.71 -15.22 -0.80
N GLY A 95 -3.64 -14.79 0.46
CA GLY A 95 -2.56 -13.97 0.98
C GLY A 95 -2.51 -12.54 0.43
N THR A 96 -1.30 -11.97 0.43
CA THR A 96 -1.01 -10.63 -0.11
C THR A 96 -1.39 -10.52 -1.57
N LEU A 97 -1.19 -11.57 -2.37
CA LEU A 97 -1.55 -11.56 -3.78
C LEU A 97 -3.05 -11.37 -4.01
N GLY A 98 -3.88 -12.12 -3.28
CA GLY A 98 -5.33 -11.92 -3.32
C GLY A 98 -5.75 -10.51 -2.91
N LEU A 99 -5.08 -9.96 -1.89
CA LEU A 99 -5.36 -8.61 -1.41
C LEU A 99 -5.00 -7.54 -2.44
N LEU A 100 -3.85 -7.65 -3.11
CA LEU A 100 -3.41 -6.71 -4.16
C LEU A 100 -4.43 -6.53 -5.29
N PHE A 101 -5.25 -7.55 -5.56
CA PHE A 101 -6.26 -7.54 -6.63
C PHE A 101 -7.70 -7.67 -6.10
N ARG A 102 -7.90 -7.57 -4.78
CA ARG A 102 -9.20 -7.80 -4.13
C ARG A 102 -10.26 -6.84 -4.69
N ARG A 103 -11.30 -7.39 -5.34
CA ARG A 103 -12.36 -6.61 -6.01
C ARG A 103 -11.81 -5.58 -7.01
N ALA A 104 -10.63 -5.82 -7.58
CA ALA A 104 -10.11 -4.98 -8.65
C ALA A 104 -11.01 -5.10 -9.88
N GLN A 105 -11.25 -3.96 -10.53
CA GLN A 105 -12.04 -3.86 -11.75
C GLN A 105 -11.28 -2.98 -12.74
N ASN A 106 -11.37 -3.29 -14.03
CA ASN A 106 -10.91 -2.39 -15.04
C ASN A 106 -11.79 -1.13 -15.04
N ARG A 107 -11.17 0.04 -15.02
CA ARG A 107 -11.83 1.35 -15.11
C ARG A 107 -11.50 2.10 -16.41
N ILE A 108 -10.70 1.49 -17.29
CA ILE A 108 -10.31 2.05 -18.58
C ILE A 108 -11.20 1.42 -19.66
N PRO A 109 -12.24 2.13 -20.15
CA PRO A 109 -13.21 1.57 -21.08
C PRO A 109 -12.69 1.43 -22.51
N ASP A 110 -11.64 2.17 -22.86
CA ASP A 110 -11.07 2.19 -24.21
C ASP A 110 -9.82 1.27 -24.28
N ALA A 111 -9.88 0.27 -25.16
CA ALA A 111 -8.80 -0.67 -25.38
C ALA A 111 -7.52 -0.01 -25.92
N ALA A 112 -7.64 1.08 -26.69
CA ALA A 112 -6.50 1.86 -27.16
C ALA A 112 -5.81 2.58 -25.99
N LEU A 113 -6.58 3.14 -25.06
CA LEU A 113 -6.04 3.75 -23.84
C LEU A 113 -5.37 2.69 -22.97
N LEU A 114 -6.02 1.55 -22.72
CA LEU A 114 -5.45 0.45 -21.92
C LEU A 114 -4.15 -0.07 -22.54
N HIS A 115 -4.14 -0.31 -23.86
CA HIS A 115 -2.93 -0.70 -24.59
C HIS A 115 -1.81 0.33 -24.43
N ARG A 116 -2.14 1.63 -24.54
CA ARG A 116 -1.17 2.71 -24.35
C ARG A 116 -0.58 2.72 -22.93
N LEU A 117 -1.40 2.48 -21.90
CA LEU A 117 -0.90 2.36 -20.52
C LEU A 117 0.08 1.19 -20.39
N ILE A 118 -0.30 0.03 -20.92
CA ILE A 118 0.51 -1.19 -20.81
C ILE A 118 1.84 -1.02 -21.56
N VAL A 119 1.81 -0.66 -22.84
CA VAL A 119 2.99 -0.66 -23.70
C VAL A 119 3.84 0.61 -23.53
N ASP A 120 3.23 1.79 -23.62
CA ASP A 120 4.00 3.04 -23.71
C ASP A 120 4.46 3.54 -22.32
N VAL A 121 3.74 3.18 -21.27
CA VAL A 121 3.97 3.71 -19.91
C VAL A 121 4.63 2.67 -19.02
N VAL A 122 4.04 1.48 -18.90
CA VAL A 122 4.50 0.47 -17.94
C VAL A 122 5.60 -0.43 -18.53
N ASP A 123 5.49 -0.89 -19.78
CA ASP A 123 6.47 -1.81 -20.37
C ASP A 123 7.86 -1.17 -20.52
N GLY A 124 7.89 0.10 -20.90
CA GLY A 124 9.12 0.88 -21.13
C GLY A 124 9.90 1.26 -19.85
N TYR A 125 9.53 0.76 -18.68
CA TYR A 125 10.23 1.01 -17.42
C TYR A 125 10.54 -0.28 -16.67
N GLN A 126 11.65 -0.30 -15.92
CA GLN A 126 12.04 -1.43 -15.08
C GLN A 126 11.55 -1.22 -13.65
N TRP A 127 10.46 -1.89 -13.28
CA TRP A 127 9.77 -1.70 -11.99
C TRP A 127 10.39 -2.46 -10.82
N SER A 128 11.40 -3.27 -11.08
CA SER A 128 12.23 -3.93 -10.07
C SER A 128 13.41 -3.09 -9.57
N SER A 129 13.58 -1.86 -10.08
CA SER A 129 14.68 -0.97 -9.71
C SER A 129 14.53 -0.41 -8.28
N ALA A 130 15.66 0.03 -7.71
CA ALA A 130 15.64 0.75 -6.43
C ALA A 130 14.92 2.10 -6.57
N GLY A 131 14.23 2.54 -5.52
CA GLY A 131 13.54 3.84 -5.48
C GLY A 131 12.14 3.86 -6.12
N ILE A 132 11.63 2.72 -6.60
CA ILE A 132 10.29 2.64 -7.18
C ILE A 132 9.16 2.89 -6.16
N GLY A 133 9.40 2.52 -4.90
CA GLY A 133 8.52 2.88 -3.78
C GLY A 133 8.37 4.39 -3.66
N ASP A 134 9.48 5.13 -3.66
CA ASP A 134 9.49 6.59 -3.56
C ASP A 134 8.77 7.26 -4.74
N VAL A 135 8.91 6.72 -5.97
CA VAL A 135 8.14 7.16 -7.15
C VAL A 135 6.64 6.98 -6.93
N PHE A 136 6.22 5.82 -6.43
CA PHE A 136 4.82 5.51 -6.17
C PHE A 136 4.23 6.40 -5.07
N GLU A 137 5.00 6.64 -4.00
CA GLU A 137 4.68 7.57 -2.93
C GLU A 137 4.50 9.02 -3.43
N ALA A 138 5.40 9.49 -4.30
CA ALA A 138 5.29 10.81 -4.90
C ALA A 138 4.01 10.96 -5.74
N LEU A 139 3.60 9.90 -6.46
CA LEU A 139 2.33 9.87 -7.20
C LEU A 139 1.13 9.93 -6.25
N LEU A 140 1.10 9.10 -5.21
CA LEU A 140 0.04 9.12 -4.21
C LEU A 140 -0.10 10.51 -3.57
N ALA A 141 1.01 11.14 -3.19
CA ALA A 141 1.03 12.47 -2.58
C ALA A 141 0.52 13.57 -3.53
N ARG A 142 0.91 13.51 -4.81
CA ARG A 142 0.45 14.47 -5.81
C ARG A 142 -1.05 14.33 -6.09
N MET A 143 -1.62 13.14 -5.91
CA MET A 143 -3.04 12.88 -6.15
C MET A 143 -3.93 13.20 -4.95
N SER A 144 -3.41 13.06 -3.73
CA SER A 144 -4.12 13.46 -2.52
C SER A 144 -4.23 14.98 -2.36
N THR A 145 -3.25 15.73 -2.85
CA THR A 145 -3.21 17.20 -2.82
C THR A 145 -4.10 17.85 -3.88
N ASP A 146 -4.51 17.09 -4.90
CA ASP A 146 -5.42 17.57 -5.93
C ASP A 146 -6.86 17.59 -5.39
N ALA A 147 -7.32 18.78 -4.98
CA ALA A 147 -8.60 19.01 -4.31
C ALA A 147 -9.83 18.46 -5.08
N LYS A 148 -9.69 18.17 -6.38
CA LYS A 148 -10.76 17.61 -7.22
C LYS A 148 -11.00 16.10 -7.00
N THR A 149 -10.11 15.41 -6.28
CA THR A 149 -10.19 13.94 -6.13
C THR A 149 -10.94 13.48 -4.87
N GLY A 150 -11.21 14.37 -3.91
CA GLY A 150 -11.78 13.99 -2.60
C GLY A 150 -10.89 13.05 -1.76
N ALA A 151 -9.66 12.77 -2.22
CA ALA A 151 -8.75 11.80 -1.62
C ALA A 151 -8.02 12.32 -0.36
N GLY A 152 -8.03 13.64 -0.12
CA GLY A 152 -7.30 14.28 0.99
C GLY A 152 -7.70 13.76 2.38
N GLN A 153 -8.92 13.23 2.54
CA GLN A 153 -9.38 12.66 3.81
C GLN A 153 -8.67 11.36 4.21
N TYR A 154 -7.97 10.70 3.27
CA TYR A 154 -7.25 9.43 3.49
C TYR A 154 -5.73 9.60 3.54
N PHE A 155 -5.23 10.84 3.46
CA PHE A 155 -3.80 11.09 3.28
C PHE A 155 -3.23 11.99 4.39
N THR A 156 -2.31 11.44 5.17
CA THR A 156 -1.51 12.23 6.11
C THR A 156 -0.28 12.79 5.39
N PRO A 157 0.01 14.10 5.50
CA PRO A 157 1.19 14.71 4.88
C PRO A 157 2.49 13.99 5.27
N ARG A 158 3.34 13.68 4.29
CA ARG A 158 4.59 12.95 4.51
C ARG A 158 5.55 13.61 5.50
N PRO A 159 5.72 14.96 5.49
CA PRO A 159 6.54 15.62 6.51
C PRO A 159 6.02 15.43 7.94
N LEU A 160 4.70 15.31 8.13
CA LEU A 160 4.11 15.04 9.44
C LEU A 160 4.37 13.60 9.89
N ILE A 161 4.15 12.62 9.01
CA ILE A 161 4.49 11.22 9.28
C ILE A 161 5.96 11.09 9.67
N GLU A 162 6.85 11.71 8.89
CA GLU A 162 8.29 11.70 9.14
C GLU A 162 8.66 12.29 10.50
N ALA A 163 8.12 13.46 10.84
CA ALA A 163 8.38 14.08 12.13
C ALA A 163 7.92 13.18 13.29
N ILE A 164 6.72 12.58 13.19
CA ILE A 164 6.20 11.67 14.22
C ILE A 164 7.12 10.45 14.37
N VAL A 165 7.50 9.79 13.26
CA VAL A 165 8.38 8.62 13.30
C VAL A 165 9.75 8.95 13.89
N GLN A 166 10.32 10.12 13.56
CA GLN A 166 11.58 10.60 14.13
C GLN A 166 11.49 10.85 15.64
N CYS A 167 10.33 11.27 16.15
CA CYS A 167 10.10 11.45 17.58
C CYS A 167 9.91 10.13 18.32
N VAL A 168 9.14 9.19 17.75
CA VAL A 168 8.76 7.94 18.42
C VAL A 168 9.83 6.85 18.31
N GLN A 169 10.73 6.98 17.32
CA GLN A 169 11.93 6.16 17.13
C GLN A 169 11.65 4.66 17.19
N PRO A 170 11.01 4.08 16.16
CA PRO A 170 10.75 2.64 16.10
C PRO A 170 12.02 1.83 16.35
N GLY A 171 11.93 0.86 17.25
CA GLY A 171 12.98 -0.11 17.55
C GLY A 171 12.84 -1.35 16.69
N ILE A 172 13.95 -2.05 16.45
CA ILE A 172 13.96 -3.29 15.65
C ILE A 172 13.15 -4.44 16.26
N ASN A 173 12.81 -4.30 17.54
CA ASN A 173 11.98 -5.24 18.29
C ASN A 173 10.55 -4.71 18.49
N ASP A 174 10.15 -3.63 17.82
CA ASP A 174 8.78 -3.18 17.86
C ASP A 174 7.88 -4.04 16.96
N THR A 175 6.64 -4.23 17.41
CA THR A 175 5.53 -4.62 16.57
C THR A 175 4.72 -3.36 16.28
N VAL A 176 4.72 -2.92 15.03
CA VAL A 176 4.14 -1.65 14.58
C VAL A 176 2.75 -1.87 13.98
N ALA A 177 1.76 -1.12 14.45
CA ALA A 177 0.40 -1.19 13.97
C ALA A 177 -0.18 0.16 13.55
N ASP A 178 -1.03 0.13 12.51
CA ASP A 178 -1.85 1.27 12.11
C ASP A 178 -3.32 0.83 11.86
N PRO A 179 -4.25 1.06 12.82
CA PRO A 179 -5.65 0.64 12.68
C PRO A 179 -6.48 1.46 11.67
N ALA A 180 -5.90 2.48 11.04
CA ALA A 180 -6.53 3.28 10.00
C ALA A 180 -5.49 3.65 8.94
N CYS A 181 -4.90 2.64 8.32
CA CYS A 181 -3.60 2.79 7.67
C CYS A 181 -3.59 3.63 6.39
N GLY A 182 -4.75 3.86 5.76
CA GLY A 182 -4.82 4.57 4.50
C GLY A 182 -3.88 3.91 3.49
N THR A 183 -2.98 4.69 2.88
CA THR A 183 -1.98 4.18 1.91
C THR A 183 -0.74 3.53 2.54
N GLY A 184 -0.72 3.31 3.87
CA GLY A 184 0.37 2.63 4.59
C GLY A 184 1.55 3.52 4.98
N GLY A 185 1.38 4.85 4.94
CA GLY A 185 2.48 5.81 5.10
C GLY A 185 3.25 5.68 6.42
N PHE A 186 2.57 5.45 7.55
CA PHE A 186 3.24 5.23 8.84
C PHE A 186 4.03 3.92 8.87
N LEU A 187 3.46 2.83 8.35
CA LEU A 187 4.12 1.52 8.31
C LEU A 187 5.40 1.58 7.47
N ILE A 188 5.32 2.22 6.29
CA ILE A 188 6.47 2.40 5.40
C ILE A 188 7.54 3.27 6.07
N LYS A 189 7.15 4.42 6.64
CA LYS A 189 8.14 5.32 7.23
C LYS A 189 8.79 4.74 8.49
N ALA A 190 8.04 3.95 9.26
CA ALA A 190 8.60 3.19 10.39
C ALA A 190 9.59 2.12 9.90
N PHE A 191 9.26 1.38 8.83
CA PHE A 191 10.19 0.43 8.21
C PHE A 191 11.46 1.12 7.68
N ASP A 192 11.31 2.23 6.97
CA ASP A 192 12.44 3.04 6.48
C ASP A 192 13.35 3.49 7.63
N TYR A 193 12.76 3.92 8.75
CA TYR A 193 13.52 4.26 9.95
C TYR A 193 14.37 3.08 10.44
N LEU A 194 13.83 1.87 10.46
CA LEU A 194 14.58 0.67 10.85
C LEU A 194 15.72 0.38 9.86
N VAL A 195 15.48 0.50 8.56
CA VAL A 195 16.52 0.29 7.52
C VAL A 195 17.67 1.27 7.70
N ASP A 196 17.36 2.55 7.96
CA ASP A 196 18.35 3.61 8.07
C ASP A 196 19.15 3.55 9.40
N HIS A 197 18.52 3.10 10.49
CA HIS A 197 19.13 3.10 11.83
C HIS A 197 19.75 1.76 12.24
N PHE A 198 19.47 0.67 11.51
CA PHE A 198 20.06 -0.65 11.73
C PHE A 198 20.82 -1.18 10.48
N PRO A 199 21.78 -0.42 9.91
CA PRO A 199 22.43 -0.76 8.63
C PRO A 199 23.37 -1.96 8.72
N SER A 200 23.88 -2.28 9.92
CA SER A 200 24.77 -3.43 10.16
C SER A 200 24.06 -4.79 10.07
N GLY A 201 22.77 -4.78 9.73
CA GLY A 201 21.92 -5.95 9.65
C GLY A 201 21.22 -6.24 10.98
N VAL A 202 20.34 -7.23 10.90
CA VAL A 202 19.52 -7.71 12.00
C VAL A 202 19.93 -9.13 12.35
N THR A 203 19.77 -9.52 13.61
CA THR A 203 19.92 -10.93 14.02
C THR A 203 18.91 -11.80 13.29
N GLU A 204 19.17 -13.10 13.18
CA GLU A 204 18.22 -14.05 12.60
C GLU A 204 16.86 -14.02 13.31
N ALA A 205 16.86 -13.89 14.63
CA ALA A 205 15.64 -13.76 15.42
C ALA A 205 14.86 -12.48 15.07
N GLN A 206 15.54 -11.34 14.89
CA GLN A 206 14.92 -10.09 14.46
C GLN A 206 14.39 -10.16 13.02
N ARG A 207 15.15 -10.77 12.09
CA ARG A 207 14.69 -11.01 10.73
C ARG A 207 13.41 -11.85 10.74
N LYS A 208 13.42 -12.96 11.47
CA LYS A 208 12.26 -13.84 11.61
C LYS A 208 11.06 -13.09 12.18
N ARG A 209 11.25 -12.18 13.14
CA ARG A 209 10.17 -11.34 13.66
C ARG A 209 9.61 -10.38 12.63
N LEU A 210 10.47 -9.72 11.86
CA LEU A 210 10.05 -8.85 10.74
C LEU A 210 9.21 -9.64 9.73
N ASP A 211 9.72 -10.82 9.33
CA ASP A 211 9.06 -11.75 8.40
C ASP A 211 7.78 -12.40 8.98
N GLN A 212 7.60 -12.39 10.31
CA GLN A 212 6.42 -12.92 10.99
C GLN A 212 5.34 -11.85 11.23
N GLY A 213 5.38 -10.76 10.46
CA GLY A 213 4.38 -9.70 10.51
C GLY A 213 4.62 -8.73 11.66
N ALA A 214 5.83 -8.20 11.79
CA ALA A 214 6.12 -7.08 12.70
C ALA A 214 5.32 -5.81 12.35
N PHE A 215 4.86 -5.68 11.10
CA PHE A 215 4.03 -4.58 10.62
C PHE A 215 2.64 -5.09 10.27
N PHE A 216 1.60 -4.42 10.76
CA PHE A 216 0.24 -4.71 10.33
C PHE A 216 -0.65 -3.46 10.35
N GLY A 217 -1.68 -3.46 9.51
CA GLY A 217 -2.62 -2.36 9.43
C GLY A 217 -4.04 -2.80 9.12
N VAL A 218 -4.99 -1.91 9.36
CA VAL A 218 -6.40 -2.08 9.01
C VAL A 218 -6.84 -0.93 8.13
N GLU A 219 -7.50 -1.26 7.03
CA GLU A 219 -8.10 -0.28 6.11
C GLU A 219 -9.53 -0.71 5.77
N LEU A 220 -10.46 0.25 5.77
CA LEU A 220 -11.87 0.00 5.55
C LEU A 220 -12.19 -0.24 4.06
N VAL A 221 -11.55 0.53 3.18
CA VAL A 221 -11.91 0.60 1.76
C VAL A 221 -10.99 -0.32 0.95
N ASP A 222 -11.58 -1.28 0.21
CA ASP A 222 -10.80 -2.26 -0.58
C ASP A 222 -9.78 -1.58 -1.52
N ALA A 223 -10.17 -0.49 -2.20
CA ALA A 223 -9.29 0.23 -3.12
C ALA A 223 -8.08 0.85 -2.39
N THR A 224 -8.31 1.50 -1.24
CA THR A 224 -7.24 2.06 -0.42
C THR A 224 -6.34 0.97 0.15
N ALA A 225 -6.91 -0.17 0.54
CA ALA A 225 -6.13 -1.32 1.01
C ALA A 225 -5.24 -1.92 -0.09
N ARG A 226 -5.70 -1.96 -1.35
CA ARG A 226 -4.88 -2.36 -2.51
C ARG A 226 -3.70 -1.41 -2.72
N LEU A 227 -3.96 -0.10 -2.65
CA LEU A 227 -2.91 0.92 -2.72
C LEU A 227 -1.90 0.76 -1.59
N ALA A 228 -2.36 0.60 -0.34
CA ALA A 228 -1.50 0.35 0.81
C ALA A 228 -0.62 -0.89 0.59
N THR A 229 -1.24 -2.01 0.23
CA THR A 229 -0.54 -3.28 0.02
C THR A 229 0.49 -3.17 -1.09
N THR A 230 0.14 -2.54 -2.21
CA THR A 230 1.08 -2.26 -3.31
C THR A 230 2.26 -1.44 -2.82
N ASN A 231 1.98 -0.39 -2.06
CA ASN A 231 2.97 0.52 -1.53
C ASN A 231 3.95 -0.19 -0.57
N LEU A 232 3.44 -0.99 0.37
CA LEU A 232 4.25 -1.82 1.26
C LEU A 232 5.13 -2.80 0.48
N VAL A 233 4.61 -3.42 -0.59
CA VAL A 233 5.37 -4.33 -1.46
C VAL A 233 6.47 -3.60 -2.24
N LEU A 234 6.22 -2.37 -2.72
CA LEU A 234 7.19 -1.56 -3.45
C LEU A 234 8.32 -1.04 -2.54
N HIS A 235 8.03 -0.77 -1.27
CA HIS A 235 9.02 -0.40 -0.25
C HIS A 235 9.71 -1.60 0.41
N GLY A 236 9.25 -2.82 0.14
CA GLY A 236 9.85 -4.04 0.69
C GLY A 236 9.47 -4.34 2.14
N VAL A 237 8.40 -3.71 2.66
CA VAL A 237 7.85 -4.00 4.00
C VAL A 237 7.26 -5.42 4.05
N THR A 238 6.70 -5.88 2.93
CA THR A 238 6.09 -7.22 2.76
C THR A 238 6.32 -7.71 1.34
N ARG A 239 6.12 -9.02 1.09
CA ARG A 239 6.23 -9.61 -0.24
C ARG A 239 4.86 -9.88 -0.85
N ALA A 240 4.78 -9.84 -2.19
CA ALA A 240 3.54 -10.13 -2.91
C ALA A 240 3.05 -11.58 -2.74
N ASP A 241 3.95 -12.53 -2.50
CA ASP A 241 3.66 -13.94 -2.22
C ASP A 241 3.46 -14.25 -0.72
N GLU A 242 3.50 -13.24 0.15
CA GLU A 242 3.39 -13.43 1.59
C GLU A 242 1.99 -13.83 2.03
N THR A 243 1.91 -14.68 3.06
CA THR A 243 0.64 -15.12 3.66
C THR A 243 0.85 -15.31 5.16
N PRO A 244 0.04 -14.66 6.04
CA PRO A 244 -1.08 -13.76 5.74
C PRO A 244 -0.63 -12.36 5.25
N PRO A 245 -1.54 -11.54 4.69
CA PRO A 245 -1.21 -10.16 4.33
C PRO A 245 -0.99 -9.27 5.58
N CYS A 246 -0.11 -8.27 5.48
CA CYS A 246 0.09 -7.26 6.52
C CYS A 246 -1.14 -6.35 6.72
N ILE A 247 -1.93 -6.12 5.66
CA ILE A 247 -3.11 -5.26 5.73
C ILE A 247 -4.37 -6.13 5.81
N THR A 248 -5.25 -5.81 6.76
CA THR A 248 -6.58 -6.41 6.89
C THR A 248 -7.63 -5.43 6.37
N VAL A 249 -8.51 -5.90 5.49
CA VAL A 249 -9.64 -5.09 5.01
C VAL A 249 -10.82 -5.24 5.97
N GLY A 250 -11.25 -4.15 6.58
CA GLY A 250 -12.41 -4.13 7.47
C GLY A 250 -12.49 -2.88 8.35
N ASP A 251 -13.55 -2.79 9.15
CA ASP A 251 -13.67 -1.74 10.15
C ASP A 251 -12.97 -2.18 11.45
N ALA A 252 -11.88 -1.48 11.80
CA ALA A 252 -11.08 -1.72 12.99
C ALA A 252 -11.89 -1.65 14.30
N LEU A 253 -12.99 -0.91 14.32
CA LEU A 253 -13.80 -0.72 15.53
C LEU A 253 -14.72 -1.91 15.82
N VAL A 254 -14.98 -2.80 14.85
CA VAL A 254 -16.01 -3.86 14.99
C VAL A 254 -15.62 -4.94 15.99
N ARG A 255 -14.33 -5.27 16.14
CA ARG A 255 -13.88 -6.37 17.00
C ARG A 255 -12.67 -5.99 17.85
N PRO A 256 -12.51 -6.59 19.05
CA PRO A 256 -11.26 -6.56 19.79
C PRO A 256 -10.07 -6.94 18.93
N PRO A 257 -8.90 -6.32 19.16
CA PRO A 257 -7.70 -6.63 18.40
C PRO A 257 -7.29 -8.10 18.64
N GLY A 258 -7.15 -8.87 17.56
CA GLY A 258 -6.73 -10.27 17.64
C GLY A 258 -5.24 -10.44 17.95
N ARG A 259 -4.46 -9.36 17.84
CA ARG A 259 -3.05 -9.25 18.20
C ARG A 259 -2.77 -7.85 18.72
N ARG A 260 -1.79 -7.72 19.62
CA ARG A 260 -1.36 -6.43 20.17
C ARG A 260 -0.09 -5.92 19.48
N ALA A 261 0.23 -4.66 19.73
CA ALA A 261 1.38 -3.95 19.17
C ALA A 261 2.14 -3.21 20.29
N THR A 262 3.46 -3.13 20.16
CA THR A 262 4.30 -2.32 21.06
C THR A 262 4.36 -0.86 20.62
N LEU A 263 4.03 -0.59 19.35
CA LEU A 263 4.01 0.74 18.76
C LEU A 263 2.77 0.91 17.87
N VAL A 264 1.93 1.91 18.16
CA VAL A 264 0.81 2.29 17.30
C VAL A 264 1.05 3.67 16.67
N LEU A 265 1.06 3.73 15.34
CA LEU A 265 1.22 4.96 14.58
C LEU A 265 0.03 5.09 13.64
N THR A 266 -0.81 6.12 13.81
CA THR A 266 -2.07 6.20 13.05
C THR A 266 -2.62 7.62 12.95
N THR A 267 -3.38 7.88 11.89
CA THR A 267 -4.22 9.08 11.74
C THR A 267 -5.66 8.63 11.47
N PRO A 268 -6.50 8.48 12.51
CA PRO A 268 -7.89 8.10 12.34
C PRO A 268 -8.67 9.15 11.52
N PRO A 269 -9.76 8.76 10.84
CA PRO A 269 -10.53 9.68 10.01
C PRO A 269 -11.20 10.78 10.84
N PHE A 270 -11.15 12.02 10.35
CA PHE A 270 -11.74 13.21 11.01
C PHE A 270 -13.24 13.42 10.73
N GLY A 271 -13.84 12.64 9.82
CA GLY A 271 -15.24 12.82 9.39
C GLY A 271 -16.29 12.29 10.38
N ARG A 272 -17.51 12.84 10.29
CA ARG A 272 -18.72 12.25 10.91
C ARG A 272 -19.22 11.12 10.01
N SER A 273 -19.41 9.91 10.54
CA SER A 273 -20.11 8.86 9.80
C SER A 273 -21.60 9.20 9.73
N SER A 274 -22.20 9.09 8.55
CA SER A 274 -23.63 9.34 8.31
C SER A 274 -24.55 8.26 8.89
N ILE A 275 -23.98 7.15 9.35
CA ILE A 275 -24.69 6.05 10.02
C ILE A 275 -23.84 5.72 11.26
N SER A 276 -24.33 6.11 12.44
CA SER A 276 -23.71 5.81 13.73
C SER A 276 -24.55 4.73 14.41
N GLU A 277 -24.31 3.48 14.06
CA GLU A 277 -24.72 2.40 14.96
C GLU A 277 -23.75 2.39 16.14
N GLU A 278 -24.29 2.19 17.34
CA GLU A 278 -23.49 2.04 18.54
C GLU A 278 -22.70 0.73 18.45
N THR A 279 -21.37 0.82 18.29
CA THR A 279 -20.51 -0.35 18.36
C THR A 279 -20.29 -0.71 19.84
N TYR A 280 -20.99 -1.73 20.33
CA TYR A 280 -20.75 -2.24 21.68
C TYR A 280 -19.45 -3.04 21.73
N ARG A 281 -18.50 -2.59 22.56
CA ARG A 281 -17.18 -3.18 22.77
C ARG A 281 -16.89 -3.21 24.26
N GLU A 282 -16.81 -4.41 24.84
CA GLU A 282 -16.58 -4.57 26.29
C GLU A 282 -15.21 -4.06 26.75
N ASP A 283 -14.24 -3.99 25.83
CA ASP A 283 -12.89 -3.48 26.08
C ASP A 283 -12.76 -1.95 25.93
N PHE A 284 -13.85 -1.25 25.62
CA PHE A 284 -13.89 0.22 25.60
C PHE A 284 -14.28 0.77 26.99
N TRP A 285 -13.71 1.92 27.35
CA TRP A 285 -14.01 2.59 28.63
C TRP A 285 -15.42 3.18 28.67
N THR A 286 -15.96 3.60 27.52
CA THR A 286 -17.26 4.24 27.42
C THR A 286 -17.94 3.97 26.08
N LEU A 287 -19.27 3.88 26.13
CA LEU A 287 -20.11 3.79 24.94
C LEU A 287 -20.27 5.20 24.33
N THR A 288 -19.94 5.34 23.05
CA THR A 288 -20.06 6.61 22.34
C THR A 288 -20.25 6.42 20.84
N THR A 289 -20.98 7.35 20.23
CA THR A 289 -21.09 7.46 18.77
C THR A 289 -19.96 8.29 18.16
N ASN A 290 -19.08 8.89 18.97
CA ASN A 290 -17.92 9.63 18.49
C ASN A 290 -16.85 8.67 17.96
N ARG A 291 -16.71 8.60 16.63
CA ARG A 291 -15.78 7.68 15.96
C ARG A 291 -14.32 7.95 16.32
N GLN A 292 -13.92 9.21 16.49
CA GLN A 292 -12.54 9.55 16.87
C GLN A 292 -12.23 9.07 18.28
N LEU A 293 -13.16 9.23 19.22
CA LEU A 293 -13.01 8.68 20.57
C LEU A 293 -12.97 7.14 20.54
N ASN A 294 -13.80 6.50 19.73
CA ASN A 294 -13.73 5.03 19.55
C ASN A 294 -12.39 4.56 18.98
N PHE A 295 -11.76 5.31 18.06
CA PHE A 295 -10.40 5.00 17.61
C PHE A 295 -9.38 5.16 18.73
N LEU A 296 -9.48 6.19 19.58
CA LEU A 296 -8.60 6.34 20.75
C LEU A 296 -8.74 5.15 21.71
N GLN A 297 -9.97 4.74 22.01
CA GLN A 297 -10.25 3.55 22.84
C GLN A 297 -9.68 2.28 22.19
N HIS A 298 -9.80 2.15 20.86
CA HIS A 298 -9.26 1.02 20.13
C HIS A 298 -7.72 1.00 20.13
N VAL A 299 -7.05 2.14 19.95
CA VAL A 299 -5.58 2.25 20.06
C VAL A 299 -5.12 1.77 21.43
N HIS A 300 -5.79 2.21 22.51
CA HIS A 300 -5.49 1.70 23.84
C HIS A 300 -5.69 0.18 23.96
N SER A 301 -6.79 -0.37 23.42
CA SER A 301 -7.02 -1.82 23.44
C SER A 301 -5.96 -2.61 22.65
N LEU A 302 -5.36 -1.99 21.63
CA LEU A 302 -4.38 -2.57 20.71
C LEU A 302 -2.97 -2.60 21.29
N LEU A 303 -2.64 -1.70 22.20
CA LEU A 303 -1.30 -1.61 22.79
C LEU A 303 -1.01 -2.78 23.73
N GLU A 304 0.22 -3.28 23.70
CA GLU A 304 0.78 -4.13 24.74
C GLU A 304 1.04 -3.31 26.02
N THR A 305 1.26 -3.98 27.15
CA THR A 305 1.77 -3.31 28.36
C THR A 305 3.08 -2.60 28.02
N ASP A 306 3.22 -1.34 28.45
CA ASP A 306 4.35 -0.46 28.13
C ASP A 306 4.51 -0.10 26.63
N GLY A 307 3.50 -0.42 25.80
CA GLY A 307 3.43 0.03 24.42
C GLY A 307 3.23 1.54 24.31
N ARG A 308 3.57 2.11 23.14
CA ARG A 308 3.48 3.55 22.88
C ARG A 308 2.79 3.89 21.56
#